data_AF-A0A256GH63-F1
#
_entry.id   AF-A0A256GH63-F1
#
_cell.length_a   1.000
_cell.length_b   1.000
_cell.length_c   1.000
_cell.angle_alpha   90.00
_cell.angle_beta   90.00
_cell.angle_gamma   90.00
#
_symmetry.space_group_name_H-M   'P 1'
#
loop_
_entity.id
_entity.type
_entity.pdbx_description
1 polymer ?
#
loop_
_entity_poly.entity_id
_entity_poly.type
_entity_poly.pdbx_seq_one_letter_code
_entity_poly.pdbx_strand_id
1 'polypeptide(L)'
;MLRAGRPLLVVADRAEHVQAKKIVVAWKDTREARRAVADSIPLLVTAKEVIVVTVVPEADDCVRDGPTDVVAFLALHGIEAKPKLIEGPDEYIELFNFIDGSDADLVVSGAYGHSRFREWAIGGITRSLLDETRLDRFMPS
;
A
#
# COMPACT_ATOMS: atom_id res chain seq x y z
N MET A 1 -5.58 19.96 15.03
CA MET A 1 -6.57 19.02 15.61
C MET A 1 -6.65 17.77 14.74
N LEU A 2 -5.89 16.72 15.06
CA LEU A 2 -5.87 15.44 14.36
C LEU A 2 -7.10 14.61 14.79
N ARG A 3 -8.23 14.81 14.11
CA ARG A 3 -9.37 13.90 14.22
C ARG A 3 -9.15 12.75 13.24
N ALA A 4 -9.27 11.54 13.79
CA ALA A 4 -9.26 10.23 13.12
C ALA A 4 -7.86 9.61 12.89
N GLY A 5 -7.35 8.94 13.92
CA GLY A 5 -6.51 7.75 13.75
C GLY A 5 -7.35 6.58 13.22
N ARG A 6 -8.04 6.79 12.09
CA ARG A 6 -8.74 5.74 11.35
C ARG A 6 -7.78 5.30 10.24
N PRO A 7 -7.51 4.00 10.07
CA PRO A 7 -6.71 3.49 8.96
C PRO A 7 -7.20 4.13 7.65
N LEU A 8 -6.26 4.65 6.85
CA LEU A 8 -6.57 4.98 5.48
C LEU A 8 -6.41 3.70 4.67
N LEU A 9 -7.53 3.14 4.26
CA LEU A 9 -7.58 2.09 3.27
C LEU A 9 -7.71 2.76 1.89
N VAL A 10 -6.71 2.57 1.03
CA VAL A 10 -6.78 3.04 -0.35
C VAL A 10 -6.92 1.83 -1.26
N VAL A 11 -8.04 1.75 -1.96
CA VAL A 11 -8.27 0.73 -2.99
C VAL A 11 -7.51 1.19 -4.24
N ALA A 12 -6.61 0.35 -4.72
CA ALA A 12 -5.97 0.55 -6.02
C ALA A 12 -6.97 0.07 -7.07
N ASP A 13 -7.48 1.00 -7.86
CA ASP A 13 -8.58 0.79 -8.79
C ASP A 13 -8.18 -0.09 -9.98
N ARG A 14 -8.67 -1.35 -10.00
CA ARG A 14 -8.70 -2.24 -11.18
C ARG A 14 -9.82 -3.30 -11.20
N ALA A 15 -10.78 -3.30 -10.29
CA ALA A 15 -11.79 -4.38 -10.28
C ALA A 15 -13.18 -3.93 -9.81
N GLU A 16 -14.20 -4.29 -10.61
CA GLU A 16 -15.62 -4.30 -10.19
C GLU A 16 -15.84 -5.14 -8.90
N HIS A 17 -14.86 -5.98 -8.53
CA HIS A 17 -14.78 -6.72 -7.28
C HIS A 17 -13.35 -6.67 -6.70
N VAL A 18 -13.14 -5.91 -5.63
CA VAL A 18 -11.87 -5.93 -4.88
C VAL A 18 -11.76 -7.29 -4.17
N GLN A 19 -11.01 -8.21 -4.76
CA GLN A 19 -10.78 -9.54 -4.18
C GLN A 19 -9.69 -9.53 -3.10
N ALA A 20 -9.08 -8.37 -2.83
CA ALA A 20 -8.04 -8.14 -1.82
C ALA A 20 -6.96 -9.23 -1.83
N LYS A 21 -6.56 -9.71 -3.02
CA LYS A 21 -5.61 -10.81 -3.17
C LYS A 21 -4.22 -10.35 -2.79
N LYS A 22 -3.83 -9.15 -3.22
CA LYS A 22 -2.52 -8.58 -2.94
C LYS A 22 -2.68 -7.26 -2.21
N ILE A 23 -2.20 -7.22 -0.97
CA ILE A 23 -2.27 -6.04 -0.12
C ILE A 23 -0.86 -5.52 0.16
N VAL A 24 -0.63 -4.24 -0.11
CA VAL A 24 0.57 -3.53 0.29
C VAL A 24 0.31 -2.79 1.60
N VAL A 25 1.16 -3.00 2.59
CA VAL A 25 1.17 -2.26 3.85
C VAL A 25 2.30 -1.24 3.78
N ALA A 26 1.96 0.03 3.62
CA ALA A 26 2.91 1.13 3.66
C ALA A 26 3.33 1.41 5.11
N TRP A 27 4.50 0.92 5.50
CA TRP A 27 4.99 0.88 6.87
C TRP A 27 6.04 1.95 7.18
N LYS A 28 5.73 2.74 8.20
CA LYS A 28 6.68 3.51 9.00
C LYS A 28 6.39 3.21 10.45
N ASP A 29 7.41 3.13 11.29
CA ASP A 29 7.23 2.81 12.70
C ASP A 29 6.64 4.00 13.50
N THR A 30 5.36 4.27 13.27
CA THR A 30 4.60 5.28 14.00
C THR A 30 3.39 4.65 14.69
N ARG A 31 2.82 5.38 15.64
CA ARG A 31 1.62 4.95 16.35
C ARG A 31 0.44 4.75 15.39
N GLU A 32 0.32 5.61 14.39
CA GLU A 32 -0.76 5.59 13.41
C GLU A 32 -0.64 4.40 12.47
N ALA A 33 0.57 4.06 12.01
CA ALA A 33 0.81 2.86 11.20
C ALA A 33 0.51 1.58 11.98
N ARG A 34 1.00 1.43 13.22
CA ARG A 34 0.67 0.29 14.09
C ARG A 34 -0.83 0.09 14.23
N ARG A 35 -1.56 1.19 14.49
CA ARG A 35 -3.01 1.16 14.61
C ARG A 35 -3.68 0.77 13.28
N ALA A 36 -3.21 1.34 12.17
CA ALA A 36 -3.78 1.04 10.86
C ALA A 36 -3.62 -0.44 10.47
N VAL A 37 -2.45 -1.02 10.77
CA VAL A 37 -2.21 -2.46 10.59
C VAL A 37 -3.13 -3.30 11.47
N ALA A 38 -3.22 -2.97 12.77
CA ALA A 38 -4.09 -3.69 13.70
C ALA A 38 -5.57 -3.66 13.27
N ASP A 39 -6.06 -2.49 12.85
CA ASP A 39 -7.44 -2.31 12.39
C ASP A 39 -7.70 -3.03 11.04
N SER A 40 -6.65 -3.37 10.29
CA SER A 40 -6.74 -4.03 8.98
C SER A 40 -6.59 -5.56 9.03
N ILE A 41 -6.33 -6.15 10.22
CA ILE A 41 -6.15 -7.61 10.37
C ILE A 41 -7.28 -8.43 9.71
N PRO A 42 -8.58 -8.12 9.91
CA PRO A 42 -9.65 -8.93 9.30
C PRO A 42 -9.57 -9.01 7.77
N LEU A 43 -9.03 -7.98 7.14
CA LEU A 43 -8.86 -7.91 5.69
C LEU A 43 -7.55 -8.60 5.25
N LEU A 44 -6.47 -8.37 5.99
CA LEU A 44 -5.15 -8.97 5.72
C LEU A 44 -5.19 -10.50 5.81
N VAL A 45 -5.97 -11.08 6.73
CA VAL A 45 -6.14 -12.55 6.85
C VAL A 45 -6.74 -13.17 5.59
N THR A 46 -7.51 -12.42 4.82
CA THR A 46 -8.15 -12.93 3.59
C THR A 46 -7.26 -12.77 2.34
N ALA A 47 -6.13 -12.07 2.47
CA ALA A 47 -5.24 -11.81 1.35
C ALA A 47 -4.44 -13.06 0.96
N LYS A 48 -4.16 -13.19 -0.34
CA LYS A 48 -3.25 -14.21 -0.86
C LYS A 48 -1.79 -13.81 -0.69
N GLU A 49 -1.51 -12.51 -0.72
CA GLU A 49 -0.17 -11.95 -0.58
C GLU A 49 -0.24 -10.64 0.18
N VAL A 50 0.61 -10.51 1.20
CA VAL A 50 0.81 -9.27 1.95
C VAL A 50 2.27 -8.85 1.82
N ILE A 51 2.50 -7.61 1.42
CA ILE A 51 3.85 -7.01 1.33
C ILE A 51 3.92 -5.82 2.27
N VAL A 52 4.86 -5.84 3.20
CA VAL A 52 5.15 -4.72 4.10
C VAL A 52 6.27 -3.90 3.48
N VAL A 53 5.96 -2.67 3.07
CA VAL A 53 6.90 -1.79 2.37
C VAL A 53 7.33 -0.68 3.30
N THR A 54 8.64 -0.53 3.49
CA THR A 54 9.24 0.62 4.16
C THR A 54 10.15 1.34 3.18
N VAL A 55 9.99 2.66 3.12
CA VAL A 55 10.82 3.51 2.27
C VAL A 55 11.61 4.47 3.15
N VAL A 56 12.91 4.53 2.93
CA VAL A 56 13.84 5.40 3.67
C VAL A 56 14.80 6.13 2.73
N PRO A 57 15.29 7.32 3.08
CA PRO A 57 16.30 8.03 2.29
C PRO A 57 17.63 7.28 2.22
N GLU A 58 18.04 6.68 3.33
CA GLU A 58 19.25 5.89 3.51
C GLU A 58 18.96 4.83 4.58
N ALA A 59 19.32 3.58 4.32
CA ALA A 59 19.09 2.49 5.27
C ALA A 59 20.29 2.32 6.21
N ASP A 60 20.03 2.39 7.51
CA ASP A 60 20.93 1.85 8.54
C ASP A 60 20.42 0.47 9.03
N ASP A 61 21.22 -0.20 9.87
CA ASP A 61 20.86 -1.53 10.40
C ASP A 61 19.57 -1.49 11.23
N CYS A 62 19.30 -0.40 11.96
CA CYS A 62 18.07 -0.23 12.75
C CYS A 62 16.81 -0.18 11.87
N VAL A 63 16.91 0.48 10.72
CA VAL A 63 15.82 0.59 9.75
C VAL A 63 15.56 -0.74 9.05
N ARG A 64 16.59 -1.56 8.83
CA ARG A 64 16.47 -2.89 8.22
C ARG A 64 15.67 -3.86 9.08
N ASP A 65 15.74 -3.71 10.40
CA ASP A 65 15.01 -4.54 11.35
C ASP A 65 13.58 -4.03 11.65
N GLY A 66 13.28 -2.75 11.40
CA GLY A 66 11.95 -2.16 11.66
C GLY A 66 10.75 -2.86 10.99
N PRO A 67 10.85 -3.36 9.75
CA PRO A 67 9.82 -4.20 9.13
C PRO A 67 9.66 -5.58 9.78
N THR A 68 10.67 -6.09 10.49
CA THR A 68 10.66 -7.43 11.09
C THR A 68 9.63 -7.54 12.21
N ASP A 69 9.48 -6.50 13.04
CA ASP A 69 8.52 -6.49 14.14
C ASP A 69 7.06 -6.54 13.66
N VAL A 70 6.73 -5.78 12.62
CA VAL A 70 5.38 -5.79 12.05
C VAL A 70 5.09 -7.09 11.30
N VAL A 71 6.07 -7.67 10.62
CA VAL A 71 5.94 -9.00 9.99
C VAL A 71 5.71 -10.06 11.06
N ALA A 72 6.45 -10.04 12.17
CA ALA A 72 6.24 -10.96 13.29
C ALA A 72 4.85 -10.79 13.91
N PHE A 73 4.39 -9.54 14.09
CA PHE A 73 3.05 -9.25 14.56
C PHE A 73 1.95 -9.80 13.63
N LEU A 74 2.13 -9.69 12.32
CA LEU A 74 1.20 -10.25 11.33
C LEU A 74 1.22 -11.78 11.34
N ALA A 75 2.39 -12.40 11.50
CA ALA A 75 2.53 -13.85 11.61
C ALA A 75 1.76 -14.42 12.82
N LEU A 76 1.73 -13.70 13.95
CA LEU A 76 0.92 -14.09 15.12
C LEU A 76 -0.59 -14.16 14.83
N HIS A 77 -1.05 -13.46 13.79
CA HIS A 77 -2.44 -13.47 13.33
C HIS A 77 -2.65 -14.40 12.12
N GLY A 78 -1.66 -15.23 11.77
CA GLY A 78 -1.74 -16.16 10.64
C GLY A 78 -1.53 -15.53 9.27
N ILE A 79 -0.97 -14.31 9.22
CA ILE A 79 -0.72 -13.59 7.97
C ILE A 79 0.76 -13.72 7.59
N GLU A 80 1.05 -14.37 6.47
CA GLU A 80 2.41 -14.42 5.92
C GLU A 80 2.69 -13.13 5.13
N ALA A 81 3.53 -12.27 5.70
CA ALA A 81 3.90 -10.99 5.13
C ALA A 81 5.37 -10.97 4.69
N LYS A 82 5.63 -10.44 3.49
CA LYS A 82 6.99 -10.25 2.95
C LYS A 82 7.47 -8.82 3.24
N PRO A 83 8.60 -8.63 3.95
CA PRO A 83 9.18 -7.30 4.11
C PRO A 83 9.85 -6.84 2.80
N LYS A 84 9.71 -5.55 2.48
CA LYS A 84 10.35 -4.88 1.36
C LYS A 84 10.88 -3.53 1.82
N LEU A 85 12.20 -3.40 1.82
CA LEU A 85 12.87 -2.12 2.02
C LEU A 85 13.15 -1.46 0.65
N ILE A 86 12.89 -0.17 0.55
CA ILE A 86 13.21 0.65 -0.61
C ILE A 86 14.02 1.85 -0.11
N GLU A 87 15.15 2.09 -0.75
CA GLU A 87 15.99 3.26 -0.48
C GLU A 87 15.75 4.28 -1.58
N GLY A 88 15.50 5.54 -1.20
CA GLY A 88 15.39 6.62 -2.15
C GLY A 88 15.03 7.98 -1.54
N PRO A 89 15.42 9.07 -2.22
CA PRO A 89 15.41 10.41 -1.66
C PRO A 89 14.00 10.99 -1.44
N ASP A 90 13.01 10.54 -2.20
CA ASP A 90 11.60 10.90 -2.00
C ASP A 90 10.78 9.64 -1.71
N GLU A 91 10.49 9.46 -0.43
CA GLU A 91 9.80 8.26 0.05
C GLU A 91 8.41 8.06 -0.58
N TYR A 92 7.71 9.14 -0.98
CA TYR A 92 6.38 9.03 -1.57
C TYR A 92 6.47 8.58 -3.02
N ILE A 93 7.40 9.15 -3.79
CA ILE A 93 7.61 8.77 -5.19
C ILE A 93 7.99 7.29 -5.27
N GLU A 94 8.95 6.86 -4.46
CA GLU A 94 9.39 5.46 -4.46
C GLU A 94 8.30 4.50 -3.99
N LEU A 95 7.53 4.89 -2.97
CA LEU A 95 6.40 4.09 -2.49
C LEU A 95 5.32 3.94 -3.58
N PHE A 96 4.95 5.03 -4.26
CA PHE A 96 3.93 4.98 -5.32
C PHE A 96 4.43 4.23 -6.56
N ASN A 97 5.69 4.39 -6.95
CA ASN A 97 6.29 3.59 -8.03
C ASN A 97 6.25 2.10 -7.72
N PHE A 98 6.55 1.72 -6.47
CA PHE A 98 6.44 0.33 -6.03
C PHE A 98 4.99 -0.16 -6.08
N ILE A 99 4.04 0.61 -5.53
CA ILE A 99 2.63 0.24 -5.53
C ILE A 99 2.12 0.05 -6.96
N ASP A 100 2.39 1.01 -7.85
CA ASP A 100 2.01 0.99 -9.27
C ASP A 100 2.59 -0.24 -10.01
N GLY A 101 3.82 -0.65 -9.67
CA GLY A 101 4.46 -1.83 -10.25
C GLY A 101 4.16 -3.16 -9.54
N SER A 102 3.38 -3.15 -8.46
CA SER A 102 3.14 -4.33 -7.63
C SER A 102 1.82 -5.04 -7.93
N ASP A 103 0.94 -4.48 -8.77
CA ASP A 103 -0.43 -4.98 -8.97
C ASP A 103 -1.19 -5.18 -7.64
N ALA A 104 -0.95 -4.30 -6.66
CA ALA A 104 -1.69 -4.34 -5.40
C ALA A 104 -3.16 -4.03 -5.66
N ASP A 105 -4.06 -4.80 -5.06
CA ASP A 105 -5.51 -4.51 -5.06
C ASP A 105 -5.83 -3.43 -4.00
N LEU A 106 -4.96 -3.32 -3.00
CA LEU A 106 -5.22 -2.54 -1.80
C LEU A 106 -3.93 -2.05 -1.15
N VAL A 107 -3.98 -0.84 -0.62
CA VAL A 107 -2.94 -0.26 0.21
C VAL A 107 -3.49 0.07 1.60
N VAL A 108 -2.80 -0.41 2.63
CA VAL A 108 -3.01 -0.03 4.03
C VAL A 108 -1.93 0.99 4.41
N SER A 109 -2.34 2.17 4.84
CA SER A 109 -1.41 3.22 5.31
C SER A 109 -1.95 3.91 6.56
N GLY A 110 -1.06 4.18 7.53
CA GLY A 110 -1.40 4.95 8.74
C GLY A 110 -0.55 6.19 8.96
N ALA A 111 0.69 6.21 8.46
CA ALA A 111 1.66 7.27 8.75
C ALA A 111 2.03 8.14 7.54
N TYR A 112 1.90 7.60 6.34
CA TYR A 112 2.16 8.35 5.12
C TYR A 112 0.98 9.27 4.83
N GLY A 113 1.26 10.55 4.59
CA GLY A 113 0.27 11.63 4.60
C GLY A 113 -1.03 11.28 3.86
N HIS A 114 -2.16 11.42 4.56
CA HIS A 114 -3.50 11.14 4.02
C HIS A 114 -3.82 11.95 2.75
N SER A 115 -3.27 13.16 2.60
CA SER A 115 -3.46 13.98 1.41
C SER A 115 -2.79 13.38 0.18
N ARG A 116 -1.52 12.96 0.30
CA ARG A 116 -0.75 12.37 -0.81
C ARG A 116 -1.33 11.04 -1.26
N PHE A 117 -1.72 10.18 -0.33
CA PHE A 117 -2.38 8.92 -0.66
C PHE A 117 -3.76 9.13 -1.31
N ARG A 118 -4.51 10.16 -0.90
CA ARG A 118 -5.79 10.53 -1.54
C ARG A 118 -5.58 11.11 -2.94
N GLU A 119 -4.59 11.97 -3.12
CA GLU A 119 -4.22 12.52 -4.43
C GLU A 119 -3.75 11.41 -5.37
N TRP A 120 -2.90 10.49 -4.90
CA TRP A 120 -2.50 9.31 -5.67
C TRP A 120 -3.70 8.44 -6.05
N ALA A 121 -4.64 8.19 -5.13
CA ALA A 121 -5.85 7.42 -5.45
C ALA A 121 -6.68 8.08 -6.57
N ILE A 122 -6.85 9.40 -6.52
CA ILE A 122 -7.60 10.17 -7.54
C ILE A 122 -6.82 10.24 -8.87
N GLY A 123 -5.51 10.45 -8.81
CA GLY A 123 -4.64 10.48 -9.99
C GLY A 123 -4.46 9.11 -10.64
N GLY A 124 -4.47 8.04 -9.85
CA GLY A 124 -4.42 6.64 -10.27
C GLY A 124 -5.68 6.22 -11.03
N ILE A 125 -6.87 6.61 -10.55
CA ILE A 125 -8.15 6.44 -11.28
C ILE A 125 -8.06 7.10 -12.67
N THR A 126 -7.36 8.24 -12.78
CA THR A 126 -7.17 8.94 -14.06
C THR A 126 -6.14 8.25 -14.95
N ARG A 127 -5.11 7.63 -14.37
CA ARG A 127 -4.10 6.85 -15.11
C ARG A 127 -4.68 5.53 -15.66
N SER A 128 -5.60 4.90 -14.93
CA SER A 128 -6.33 3.69 -15.38
C SER A 128 -7.29 3.98 -16.54
N LEU A 129 -8.02 5.11 -16.52
CA LEU A 129 -8.86 5.54 -17.65
C LEU A 129 -8.05 5.82 -18.93
N LEU A 130 -6.77 6.20 -18.80
CA LEU A 130 -5.87 6.41 -19.94
C LEU A 130 -5.30 5.10 -20.52
N ASP A 131 -5.30 4.01 -19.76
CA ASP A 131 -4.97 2.67 -20.26
C ASP A 131 -6.18 1.98 -20.91
N GLU A 132 -7.39 2.17 -20.38
CA GLU A 132 -8.63 1.65 -21.02
C GLU A 132 -8.99 2.37 -22.32
N THR A 133 -8.66 3.65 -22.45
CA THR A 133 -8.92 4.42 -23.69
C THR A 133 -7.95 4.12 -24.84
N ARG A 134 -7.04 3.14 -24.69
CA ARG A 134 -6.15 2.67 -25.77
C ARG A 134 -6.64 1.44 -26.54
N LEU A 135 -7.84 0.93 -26.28
CA LEU A 135 -8.37 -0.26 -26.97
C LEU A 135 -9.67 -0.08 -27.76
N ASP A 136 -10.17 1.14 -27.97
CA ASP A 136 -11.30 1.38 -28.87
C ASP A 136 -10.87 2.15 -30.12
N ARG A 137 -10.19 1.46 -31.03
CA ARG A 137 -10.25 1.78 -32.46
C ARG A 137 -10.68 0.56 -33.25
N PHE A 138 -11.92 0.13 -33.01
CA PHE A 138 -12.70 -0.62 -33.99
C PHE A 138 -13.61 0.38 -34.70
N MET A 139 -13.20 0.85 -35.88
CA MET A 139 -14.13 1.49 -36.81
C MET A 139 -14.55 0.47 -37.88
N PRO A 140 -15.86 0.37 -38.17
CA PRO A 140 -16.42 -0.59 -39.10
C PRO A 140 -16.17 -0.21 -40.57
N SER A 141 -16.13 -1.24 -41.41
CA SER A 141 -16.28 -1.34 -42.88
C SER A 141 -15.94 -0.13 -43.75
#